data_AF-A0A954K4X3-F1
#
_entry.id   AF-A0A954K4X3-F1
#
_cell.length_a   1.000
_cell.length_b   1.000
_cell.length_c   1.000
_cell.angle_alpha   90.00
_cell.angle_beta   90.00
_cell.angle_gamma   90.00
#
_symmetry.space_group_name_H-M   'P 1'
#
loop_
_entity.id
_entity.type
_entity.pdbx_description
1 polymer ?
#
loop_
_entity_poly.entity_id
_entity_poly.type
_entity_poly.pdbx_seq_one_letter_code
_entity_poly.pdbx_strand_id
1 'polypeptide(L)' 'NQSRTLFHSSHLHALHDLDGTYGTLPADATIVVSEPLDDLTENWQEVPESSLLTVEQNAVSVTAFTPET' A
#
# COMPACT_ATOMS: atom_id res chain seq x y z
N ASN A 1 2.46 18.92 -12.66
CA ASN A 1 3.44 17.88 -12.31
C ASN A 1 3.05 17.43 -10.92
N GLN A 2 2.27 16.35 -10.81
CA GLN A 2 1.90 15.78 -9.51
C GLN A 2 3.06 14.89 -9.06
N SER A 3 3.51 15.05 -7.81
CA SER A 3 4.51 14.17 -7.20
C SER A 3 4.03 12.72 -7.31
N ARG A 4 4.93 11.80 -7.69
CA ARG A 4 4.61 10.37 -7.69
C ARG A 4 4.41 9.93 -6.24
N THR A 5 3.27 9.33 -5.96
CA THR A 5 2.89 8.82 -4.64
C THR A 5 3.05 7.29 -4.60
N LEU A 6 2.96 6.71 -3.41
CA LEU A 6 2.83 5.25 -3.24
C LEU A 6 1.40 4.92 -2.81
N PHE A 7 1.01 3.68 -3.02
CA PHE A 7 -0.26 3.13 -2.53
C PHE A 7 0.02 1.88 -1.72
N HIS A 8 -0.74 1.68 -0.65
CA HIS A 8 -0.72 0.42 0.11
C HIS A 8 -2.10 -0.23 0.13
N SER A 9 -2.12 -1.56 0.21
CA SER A 9 -3.37 -2.33 0.28
C SER A 9 -4.13 -2.03 1.57
N SER A 10 -5.46 -1.86 1.49
CA SER A 10 -6.37 -1.76 2.64
C SER A 10 -6.96 -3.13 3.03
N HIS A 11 -7.22 -3.99 2.04
CA HIS A 11 -7.79 -5.32 2.18
C HIS A 11 -7.11 -6.29 1.22
N LEU A 12 -6.21 -7.14 1.73
CA LEU A 12 -5.53 -8.14 0.91
C LEU A 12 -6.47 -9.13 0.22
N HIS A 13 -7.67 -9.35 0.78
CA HIS A 13 -8.64 -10.28 0.20
C HIS A 13 -9.03 -9.91 -1.23
N ALA A 14 -8.98 -8.62 -1.57
CA ALA A 14 -9.32 -8.13 -2.90
C ALA A 14 -8.25 -8.45 -3.97
N LEU A 15 -7.01 -8.72 -3.55
CA LEU A 15 -5.90 -9.03 -4.47
C LEU A 15 -5.86 -10.52 -4.83
N HIS A 16 -6.60 -11.36 -4.10
CA HIS A 16 -6.76 -12.78 -4.43
C HIS A 16 -7.49 -12.98 -5.77
N ASP A 17 -8.25 -11.97 -6.21
CA ASP A 17 -9.03 -11.97 -7.45
C ASP A 17 -8.27 -11.38 -8.66
N LEU A 18 -7.06 -10.82 -8.47
CA LEU A 18 -6.35 -10.10 -9.53
C LEU A 18 -5.73 -11.01 -10.59
N ASP A 19 -5.17 -12.15 -10.22
CA ASP A 19 -4.84 -13.25 -11.13
C ASP A 19 -4.35 -14.47 -10.33
N GLY A 20 -4.74 -15.68 -10.70
CA GLY A 20 -4.39 -16.92 -9.98
C GLY A 20 -2.90 -17.29 -9.99
N THR A 21 -2.03 -16.39 -10.47
CA THR A 21 -0.58 -16.52 -10.59
C THR A 21 0.20 -15.86 -9.46
N TYR A 22 -0.45 -15.06 -8.60
CA TYR A 22 0.23 -14.52 -7.43
C TYR A 22 0.45 -15.63 -6.39
N GLY A 23 1.67 -15.70 -5.85
CA GLY A 23 1.97 -16.59 -4.74
C GLY A 23 1.06 -16.29 -3.55
N THR A 24 0.73 -17.30 -2.76
CA THR A 24 -0.12 -17.13 -1.58
C THR A 24 0.53 -16.15 -0.62
N LEU A 25 -0.09 -14.99 -0.42
CA LEU A 25 0.36 -14.00 0.55
C LEU A 25 -0.13 -14.39 1.95
N PRO A 26 0.68 -14.15 3.00
CA PRO A 26 0.19 -14.18 4.37
C PRO A 26 -1.03 -13.26 4.54
N ALA A 27 -1.97 -13.68 5.40
CA ALA A 27 -3.21 -12.91 5.62
C ALA A 27 -2.96 -11.51 6.19
N ASP A 28 -1.80 -11.29 6.81
CA ASP A 28 -1.35 -10.05 7.44
C ASP A 28 -0.29 -9.29 6.61
N ALA A 29 -0.05 -9.70 5.36
CA ALA A 29 0.87 -8.97 4.49
C ALA A 29 0.29 -7.60 4.08
N THR A 30 1.14 -6.73 3.54
CA THR A 30 0.70 -5.45 2.96
C THR A 30 1.46 -5.26 1.66
N ILE A 31 0.73 -4.95 0.58
CA ILE A 31 1.34 -4.65 -0.72
C ILE A 31 1.56 -3.15 -0.81
N VAL A 32 2.74 -2.74 -1.30
CA VAL A 32 3.08 -1.33 -1.57
C VAL A 32 3.51 -1.19 -3.02
N VAL A 33 2.89 -0.28 -3.75
CA VAL A 33 3.06 -0.07 -5.21
C VAL A 33 3.14 1.42 -5.56
N SER A 34 3.66 1.75 -6.75
CA SER A 34 3.68 3.13 -7.25
C SER A 34 2.39 3.55 -7.96
N GLU A 35 1.54 2.58 -8.30
CA GLU A 35 0.24 2.77 -8.92
C GLU A 35 -0.67 1.59 -8.53
N PRO A 36 -1.97 1.80 -8.28
CA PRO A 36 -2.91 0.72 -7.99
C PRO A 36 -2.90 -0.38 -9.05
N LEU A 37 -3.03 -1.64 -8.64
CA LEU A 37 -3.08 -2.77 -9.58
C LEU A 37 -4.49 -3.01 -10.17
N ASP A 38 -5.50 -2.34 -9.62
CA ASP A 38 -6.89 -2.36 -10.08
C ASP A 38 -7.52 -0.96 -9.96
N ASP A 39 -8.72 -0.80 -10.53
CA ASP A 39 -9.51 0.44 -10.46
C ASP A 39 -10.37 0.54 -9.18
N LEU A 40 -10.29 -0.44 -8.28
CA LEU A 40 -11.07 -0.48 -7.05
C LEU A 40 -10.40 0.39 -5.99
N THR A 41 -10.75 1.67 -5.98
CA THR A 41 -10.19 2.67 -5.05
C THR A 41 -10.33 2.32 -3.57
N GLU A 42 -11.28 1.43 -3.21
CA GLU A 42 -11.42 0.94 -1.84
C GLU A 42 -10.28 0.00 -1.40
N ASN A 43 -9.58 -0.65 -2.35
CA ASN A 43 -8.49 -1.59 -2.09
C ASN A 43 -7.15 -0.91 -1.79
N TRP A 44 -7.01 0.37 -2.15
CA TRP A 44 -5.75 1.08 -2.15
C TRP A 44 -5.85 2.38 -1.36
N GLN A 45 -4.91 2.59 -0.45
CA GLN A 45 -4.75 3.85 0.27
C GLN A 45 -3.49 4.55 -0.22
N GLU A 46 -3.64 5.81 -0.62
CA GLU A 46 -2.51 6.65 -1.02
C GLU A 46 -1.65 7.00 0.19
N VAL A 47 -0.33 6.92 0.02
CA VAL A 47 0.67 7.37 1.00
C VAL A 47 0.87 8.87 0.81
N PRO A 48 0.50 9.73 1.78
CA PRO A 48 0.65 11.17 1.63
C PRO A 48 2.08 11.61 1.33
N GLU A 49 2.25 12.71 0.62
CA GLU A 49 3.56 13.33 0.42
C GLU A 49 4.22 13.68 1.76
N SER A 50 5.55 13.55 1.83
CA SER A 50 6.34 13.81 3.05
C SER A 50 5.87 12.99 4.25
N SER A 51 5.57 11.70 4.03
CA SER A 51 5.20 10.76 5.07
C SER A 51 6.05 9.49 5.04
N LEU A 52 6.06 8.78 6.17
CA LEU A 52 6.67 7.48 6.35
C LEU A 52 5.55 6.46 6.57
N LEU A 53 5.45 5.48 5.67
CA LEU A 53 4.62 4.29 5.83
C LEU A 53 5.42 3.23 6.62
N THR A 54 4.87 2.77 7.73
CA THR A 54 5.43 1.69 8.55
C THR A 54 4.48 0.50 8.54
N VAL A 55 4.99 -0.67 8.15
CA VAL A 55 4.26 -1.95 8.16
C VAL A 55 4.90 -2.87 9.18
N GLU A 56 4.18 -3.16 10.27
CA GLU A 56 4.64 -4.01 11.37
C GLU A 56 3.49 -4.90 11.84
N GLN A 57 3.71 -6.21 11.97
CA GLN A 57 2.84 -7.16 12.68
C GLN A 57 1.32 -6.87 12.53
N ASN A 58 0.81 -7.01 11.30
CA ASN A 58 -0.60 -6.78 10.96
C ASN A 58 -1.13 -5.35 11.20
N ALA A 59 -0.23 -4.38 11.30
CA ALA A 59 -0.56 -2.96 11.43
C ALA A 59 0.17 -2.14 10.35
N VAL A 60 -0.56 -1.16 9.84
CA VAL A 60 -0.05 -0.15 8.92
C VAL A 60 -0.24 1.20 9.59
N SER A 61 0.82 1.99 9.63
CA SER A 61 0.76 3.36 10.15
C SER A 61 1.48 4.32 9.21
N VAL A 62 0.97 5.55 9.16
CA VAL A 62 1.53 6.63 8.36
C VAL A 62 1.83 7.79 9.29
N THR A 63 3.08 8.24 9.31
CA THR A 63 3.52 9.39 10.10
C THR A 63 4.13 10.45 9.22
N ALA A 64 4.12 11.71 9.65
CA ALA A 64 4.86 12.76 8.96
C ALA A 64 6.36 12.42 8.91
N PHE A 65 6.99 12.68 7.77
CA PHE A 65 8.43 12.52 7.56
C PHE A 65 9.05 13.86 7.21
N THR A 66 10.14 14.21 7.86
CA THR A 66 10.94 15.38 7.54
C THR A 66 12.41 14.96 7.50
N PRO A 67 13.11 15.11 6.37
CA PRO A 67 14.52 14.76 6.28
C PRO A 67 15.34 15.55 7.30
N GLU A 68 16.27 14.89 7.99
CA GLU A 68 17.30 15.60 8.73
C GLU A 68 18.31 16.22 7.74
N THR A 69 18.66 17.48 7.96
CA THR A 69 19.64 18.25 7.17
C THR A 69 21.06 18.03 7.65
#